data_AF-A0A820QY67-F1
#
_entry.id   AF-A0A820QY67-F1
#
_cell.length_a   1.000
_cell.length_b   1.000
_cell.length_c   1.000
_cell.angle_alpha   90.00
_cell.angle_beta   90.00
_cell.angle_gamma   90.00
#
_symmetry.space_group_name_H-M   'P 1'
#
loop_
_entity.id
_entity.type
_entity.pdbx_description
1 polymer ?
#
loop_
_entity_poly.entity_id
_entity_poly.type
_entity_poly.pdbx_seq_one_letter_code
_entity_poly.pdbx_strand_id
1 'polypeptide(L)'
;IDEIKSIFNLSYYFDLDFDECRQRRNRRTYNPPDPLDYFDKYVWPSYLIAKEKAFNQIKNLVHIDSTQSFGTILQRIINDVNNEINNVVQHS
;
A
#
# COMPACT_ATOMS: atom_id res chain seq x y z
N ILE A 1 3.66 -17.07 4.02
CA ILE A 1 3.79 -15.60 3.72
C ILE A 1 4.87 -15.37 2.67
N ASP A 2 6.07 -15.94 2.81
CA ASP A 2 7.12 -15.77 1.80
C ASP A 2 6.79 -16.40 0.45
N GLU A 3 6.06 -17.53 0.45
CA GLU A 3 5.55 -18.17 -0.77
C GLU A 3 4.61 -17.28 -1.60
N ILE A 4 3.86 -16.37 -0.97
CA ILE A 4 2.93 -15.49 -1.69
C ILE A 4 3.69 -14.31 -2.32
N LYS A 5 4.70 -13.77 -1.62
CA LYS A 5 5.48 -12.62 -2.09
C LYS A 5 6.22 -12.92 -3.39
N SER A 6 6.71 -14.15 -3.57
CA SER A 6 7.46 -14.55 -4.77
C SER A 6 6.59 -14.72 -6.02
N ILE A 7 5.26 -14.69 -5.89
CA ILE A 7 4.33 -14.85 -7.02
C ILE A 7 4.09 -13.51 -7.74
N PHE A 8 4.31 -12.39 -7.06
CA PHE A 8 4.03 -11.07 -7.62
C PHE A 8 5.22 -10.50 -8.39
N ASN A 9 5.01 -10.23 -9.70
CA ASN A 9 5.95 -9.45 -10.51
C ASN A 9 6.04 -7.98 -10.07
N LEU A 10 4.90 -7.40 -9.70
CA LEU A 10 4.78 -6.00 -9.28
C LEU A 10 4.09 -5.95 -7.90
N SER A 11 4.66 -5.17 -7.00
CA SER A 11 4.12 -4.96 -5.65
C SER A 11 4.12 -3.48 -5.32
N TYR A 12 3.00 -2.96 -4.82
CA TYR A 12 2.81 -1.55 -4.51
C TYR A 12 2.42 -1.36 -3.04
N TYR A 13 3.00 -0.36 -2.39
CA TYR A 13 2.65 0.04 -1.03
C TYR A 13 2.11 1.47 -1.02
N PHE A 14 0.83 1.60 -0.66
CA PHE A 14 0.15 2.89 -0.56
C PHE A 14 0.36 3.49 0.82
N ASP A 15 1.05 4.61 0.85
CA ASP A 15 1.44 5.31 2.06
C ASP A 15 0.70 6.64 2.21
N LEU A 16 0.41 7.01 3.46
CA LEU A 16 -0.17 8.27 3.89
C LEU A 16 0.47 8.66 5.22
N ASP A 17 0.62 9.96 5.44
CA ASP A 17 1.00 10.47 6.75
C ASP A 17 -0.09 10.19 7.81
N PHE A 18 0.31 10.36 9.06
CA PHE A 18 -0.53 10.11 10.23
C PHE A 18 -1.83 10.92 10.19
N ASP A 19 -1.74 12.21 9.92
CA ASP A 19 -2.86 13.14 10.03
C ASP A 19 -3.90 12.88 8.96
N GLU A 20 -3.48 12.72 7.70
CA GLU A 20 -4.39 12.43 6.59
C GLU A 20 -5.01 11.04 6.74
N CYS A 21 -4.23 10.04 7.18
CA CYS A 21 -4.73 8.70 7.45
C CYS A 21 -5.80 8.70 8.56
N ARG A 22 -5.53 9.43 9.66
CA ARG A 22 -6.47 9.59 10.78
C ARG A 22 -7.74 10.30 10.35
N GLN A 23 -7.62 11.40 9.59
CA GLN A 23 -8.77 12.12 9.06
C GLN A 23 -9.64 11.25 8.15
N ARG A 24 -9.04 10.49 7.23
CA ARG A 24 -9.78 9.57 6.35
C ARG A 24 -10.44 8.45 7.13
N ARG A 25 -9.77 7.87 8.14
CA ARG A 25 -10.32 6.81 9.00
C ARG A 25 -11.50 7.32 9.82
N ASN A 26 -11.43 8.52 10.39
CA ASN A 26 -12.51 9.12 11.18
C ASN A 26 -13.79 9.36 10.35
N ARG A 27 -13.69 9.43 9.02
CA ARG A 27 -14.84 9.52 8.10
C ARG A 27 -15.43 8.16 7.71
N ARG A 28 -14.80 7.04 8.09
CA ARG A 28 -15.26 5.68 7.79
C ARG A 28 -16.02 5.11 8.98
N THR A 29 -17.12 4.42 8.69
CA THR A 29 -17.88 3.66 9.70
C THR A 29 -17.45 2.19 9.64
N TYR A 30 -16.79 1.72 10.69
CA TYR A 30 -16.44 0.30 10.88
C TYR A 30 -17.53 -0.42 11.68
N ASN A 31 -17.63 -1.76 11.52
CA ASN A 31 -18.49 -2.61 12.32
C ASN A 31 -17.65 -3.74 12.98
N PRO A 32 -17.50 -3.75 14.32
CA PRO A 32 -17.98 -2.74 15.26
C PRO A 32 -17.27 -1.38 15.06
N PRO A 33 -17.86 -0.26 15.52
CA PRO A 33 -17.21 1.05 15.47
C PRO A 33 -15.88 1.05 16.23
N ASP A 34 -14.93 1.86 15.76
CA ASP A 34 -13.66 2.05 16.45
C ASP A 34 -13.90 2.61 17.86
N PRO A 35 -13.35 2.01 18.93
CA PRO A 35 -13.43 2.57 20.27
C PRO A 35 -12.58 3.86 20.41
N LEU A 36 -12.76 4.57 21.51
CA LEU A 36 -11.99 5.80 21.78
C LEU A 36 -10.48 5.52 21.75
N ASP A 37 -9.73 6.41 21.10
CA ASP A 37 -8.28 6.33 20.88
C ASP A 37 -7.78 5.09 20.12
N TYR A 38 -8.67 4.33 19.48
CA TYR A 38 -8.27 3.09 18.81
C TYR A 38 -7.23 3.31 17.72
N PHE A 39 -7.35 4.43 17.00
CA PHE A 39 -6.41 4.78 15.94
C PHE A 39 -4.98 4.95 16.49
N ASP A 40 -4.83 5.85 17.45
CA ASP A 40 -3.57 6.23 18.06
C ASP A 40 -2.92 5.05 18.83
N LYS A 41 -3.74 4.26 19.54
CA LYS A 41 -3.24 3.15 20.39
C LYS A 41 -2.95 1.87 19.63
N TYR A 42 -3.66 1.59 18.54
CA TYR A 42 -3.59 0.28 17.88
C TYR A 42 -3.37 0.37 16.37
N VAL A 43 -4.18 1.15 15.66
CA VAL A 43 -4.15 1.18 14.19
C VAL A 43 -2.80 1.70 13.69
N TRP A 44 -2.37 2.86 14.18
CA TRP A 44 -1.15 3.50 13.72
C TRP A 44 0.12 2.72 14.11
N PRO A 45 0.30 2.26 15.37
CA PRO A 45 1.43 1.40 15.71
C PRO A 45 1.48 0.11 14.89
N SER A 46 0.33 -0.54 14.67
CA SER A 46 0.25 -1.76 13.84
C SER A 46 0.60 -1.47 12.38
N TYR A 47 0.17 -0.31 11.86
CA TYR A 47 0.50 0.16 10.53
C TYR A 47 2.01 0.36 10.37
N LEU A 48 2.69 1.01 11.32
CA LEU A 48 4.15 1.21 11.27
C LEU A 48 4.91 -0.12 11.25
N ILE A 49 4.51 -1.08 12.09
CA ILE A 49 5.08 -2.44 12.11
C ILE A 49 4.87 -3.13 10.76
N ALA A 50 3.67 -3.02 10.18
CA ALA A 50 3.35 -3.61 8.88
C ALA A 50 4.14 -2.96 7.74
N LYS A 51 4.31 -1.62 7.79
CA LYS A 51 5.10 -0.84 6.84
C LYS A 51 6.55 -1.30 6.84
N GLU A 52 7.17 -1.32 8.02
CA GLU A 52 8.56 -1.77 8.18
C GLU A 52 8.75 -3.20 7.65
N LYS A 53 7.84 -4.12 8.03
CA LYS A 53 7.88 -5.50 7.52
C LYS A 53 7.75 -5.57 6.00
N ALA A 54 6.87 -4.77 5.40
CA ALA A 54 6.67 -4.75 3.95
C ALA A 54 7.95 -4.30 3.23
N PHE A 55 8.53 -3.17 3.63
CA PHE A 55 9.75 -2.63 3.03
C PHE A 55 10.98 -3.51 3.25
N ASN A 56 11.05 -4.25 4.36
CA ASN A 56 12.18 -5.15 4.64
C ASN A 56 12.07 -6.51 3.96
N GLN A 57 10.85 -6.99 3.66
CA GLN A 57 10.65 -8.37 3.21
C GLN A 57 10.13 -8.52 1.78
N ILE A 58 9.59 -7.47 1.16
CA ILE A 58 9.07 -7.53 -0.21
C ILE A 58 10.10 -6.90 -1.13
N LYS A 59 10.74 -7.73 -1.95
CA LYS A 59 11.69 -7.26 -2.96
C LYS A 59 10.94 -6.46 -4.02
N ASN A 60 11.54 -5.37 -4.50
CA ASN A 60 10.98 -4.49 -5.54
C ASN A 60 9.62 -3.85 -5.15
N LEU A 61 9.33 -3.68 -3.86
CA LEU A 61 8.13 -2.99 -3.40
C LEU A 61 8.18 -1.51 -3.80
N VAL A 62 7.21 -1.09 -4.61
CA VAL A 62 7.09 0.28 -5.09
C VAL A 62 6.28 1.11 -4.09
N HIS A 63 6.88 2.18 -3.56
CA HIS A 63 6.18 3.13 -2.71
C HIS A 63 5.30 4.07 -3.55
N ILE A 64 4.03 4.19 -3.13
CA ILE A 64 3.03 5.09 -3.70
C ILE A 64 2.62 6.10 -2.62
N ASP A 65 2.90 7.36 -2.88
CA ASP A 65 2.35 8.48 -2.12
C ASP A 65 0.86 8.64 -2.47
N SER A 66 0.00 8.34 -1.49
CA SER A 66 -1.45 8.32 -1.67
C SER A 66 -2.12 9.68 -1.44
N THR A 67 -1.34 10.75 -1.29
CA THR A 67 -1.81 12.14 -1.35
C THR A 67 -2.00 12.62 -2.80
N GLN A 68 -1.36 11.94 -3.76
CA GLN A 68 -1.51 12.22 -5.18
C GLN A 68 -2.93 11.93 -5.68
N SER A 69 -3.30 12.54 -6.80
CA SER A 69 -4.60 12.32 -7.42
C SER A 69 -4.75 10.86 -7.88
N PHE A 70 -5.99 10.35 -7.84
CA PHE A 70 -6.30 9.02 -8.35
C PHE A 70 -5.83 8.83 -9.80
N GLY A 71 -6.01 9.84 -10.66
CA GLY A 71 -5.57 9.80 -12.05
C GLY A 71 -4.06 9.63 -12.19
N THR A 72 -3.27 10.38 -11.40
CA THR A 72 -1.80 10.27 -11.40
C THR A 72 -1.35 8.88 -10.99
N ILE A 73 -1.90 8.37 -9.88
CA ILE A 73 -1.57 7.05 -9.35
C ILE A 73 -1.97 5.95 -10.35
N LEU A 74 -3.17 6.05 -10.93
CA LEU A 74 -3.68 5.08 -11.89
C LEU A 74 -2.81 5.03 -13.15
N GLN A 75 -2.45 6.18 -13.72
CA GLN A 75 -1.58 6.25 -14.91
C GLN A 75 -0.21 5.63 -14.64
N ARG A 76 0.37 5.88 -13.45
CA ARG A 76 1.62 5.25 -13.04
C ARG A 76 1.49 3.72 -13.03
N ILE A 77 0.47 3.18 -12.35
CA ILE A 77 0.27 1.73 -12.25
C ILE A 77 0.02 1.10 -13.63
N ILE A 78 -0.76 1.75 -14.50
CA ILE A 78 -0.99 1.27 -15.87
C ILE A 78 0.33 1.17 -16.65
N ASN A 79 1.18 2.19 -16.57
CA ASN A 79 2.47 2.19 -17.25
C ASN A 79 3.39 1.09 -16.71
N ASP A 80 3.48 0.94 -15.40
CA ASP A 80 4.29 -0.09 -14.75
C ASP A 80 3.84 -1.50 -15.17
N VAL A 81 2.52 -1.76 -15.21
CA VAL A 81 1.93 -3.02 -15.66
C VAL A 81 2.21 -3.29 -17.14
N ASN A 82 2.03 -2.29 -18.02
CA ASN A 82 2.30 -2.46 -19.45
C ASN A 82 3.78 -2.77 -19.73
N ASN A 83 4.69 -2.11 -19.00
CA ASN A 83 6.12 -2.37 -19.09
C ASN A 83 6.45 -3.80 -18.66
N GLU A 84 5.86 -4.27 -17.56
CA GLU A 84 6.09 -5.65 -17.10
C GLU A 84 5.54 -6.69 -18.08
N ILE A 85 4.35 -6.46 -18.66
CA ILE A 85 3.80 -7.33 -19.71
C ILE A 85 4.76 -7.41 -20.91
N ASN A 86 5.28 -6.26 -21.37
CA ASN A 86 6.22 -6.24 -22.49
C ASN A 86 7.53 -6.97 -22.15
N ASN A 87 8.05 -6.81 -20.94
CA ASN A 87 9.25 -7.51 -20.48
C ASN A 87 9.05 -9.03 -20.48
N VAL A 88 7.90 -9.50 -19.97
CA VAL A 88 7.58 -10.94 -19.96
C VAL A 88 7.44 -11.47 -21.39
N VAL A 89 6.73 -10.77 -22.28
CA VAL A 89 6.54 -11.20 -23.68
C VAL A 89 7.85 -11.24 -24.46
N GLN A 90 8.79 -10.33 -24.21
CA GLN A 90 10.09 -10.31 -24.91
C GLN A 90 11.07 -11.38 -24.43
N HIS A 91 10.89 -11.92 -23.21
CA HIS A 91 11.75 -12.94 -22.61
C HIS A 91 11.07 -14.33 -22.53
N SER A 92 9.94 -14.50 -23.22
CA SER A 92 9.22 -15.77 -23.40
C SER A 92 9.50 -16.37 -24.78
#